data_AF-A0AAD8H6Y7-F1
#
_entry.id   AF-A0AAD8H6Y7-F1
#
_cell.length_a   1.000
_cell.length_b   1.000
_cell.length_c   1.000
_cell.angle_alpha   90.00
_cell.angle_beta   90.00
_cell.angle_gamma   90.00
#
_symmetry.space_group_name_H-M   'P 1'
#
loop_
_entity.id
_entity.type
_entity.pdbx_description
1 polymer ?
#
loop_
_entity_poly.entity_id
_entity_poly.type
_entity_poly.pdbx_seq_one_letter_code
_entity_poly.pdbx_strand_id
1 'polypeptide(L)'
;MATQKFDSISYLKPGRYDYKIKARVIRKWRDTKIEDMEDNGTTIPQDTFDFYDHSELKNLLNQKTYLTDVIGIIKKYVFNEVKNKRGQIQPQAKFTITDGSSNVRVTFWDKLAAKLQQEITNINQTLVIIIISSARVGLWNEELEISNVSPTNFYINYKHHTVIQLRKKLTEPTFAETALTLKEKKGLELLTVDQILKLGKDYIETQVFAHVNIKDVDESNKWYIQVCTTCDNETEWKNVVFICNNCPRIVPHPETKYKINVVAQDPTGVLDIILGDREVRTIVGARARDVLKEHGNTDDYPDLLTNIAQKKYTVKLRIREINVDPHFQVYWASNICKGWVIPKQERMTNTEGMPQSSSQLSELLPPPNCIDQSTYPDYYFRVTNSENKTQLKEKFKRTCEKSMVSTRYMHLTEEILKENPSLCEHMAPSLDARQDIGLTEVPKLGKEAAAKAIEEWGHRTTKALFGDGAGAGAVIVGSDPVVGVEKPEVPGLISKNIKKSLVEAFESLSVTDWNSIFWVAHPGGPAILDQIETELKPNKLKSSRQVLKDYGNMSSACVLFILDEMRKGSAKDGKRTTEEGLDWGVLFGFGPGLTVETLVLHSVPT
;
A
#
# COMPACT_ATOMS: atom_id res chain seq x y z
N MET A 1 -35.89 44.43 -8.73
CA MET A 1 -36.17 43.08 -8.16
C MET A 1 -34.86 42.51 -7.66
N ALA A 2 -34.82 42.07 -6.42
CA ALA A 2 -33.61 41.86 -5.64
C ALA A 2 -32.77 40.66 -6.12
N THR A 3 -31.47 40.89 -6.32
CA THR A 3 -30.45 39.84 -6.51
C THR A 3 -29.97 39.39 -5.14
N GLN A 4 -30.41 38.20 -4.70
CA GLN A 4 -29.90 37.57 -3.48
C GLN A 4 -28.58 36.87 -3.83
N LYS A 5 -27.45 37.39 -3.31
CA LYS A 5 -26.15 36.71 -3.36
C LYS A 5 -26.22 35.46 -2.46
N PHE A 6 -26.04 34.28 -3.04
CA PHE A 6 -25.75 33.06 -2.27
C PHE A 6 -24.25 33.02 -1.97
N ASP A 7 -23.89 33.42 -0.75
CA ASP A 7 -22.53 33.34 -0.22
C ASP A 7 -22.31 31.92 0.34
N SER A 8 -21.74 31.03 -0.47
CA SER A 8 -21.79 29.57 -0.27
C SER A 8 -20.73 28.99 0.68
N ILE A 9 -20.14 29.81 1.57
CA ILE A 9 -19.01 29.38 2.41
C ILE A 9 -19.26 29.64 3.91
N SER A 10 -20.28 30.42 4.26
CA SER A 10 -20.58 30.81 5.65
C SER A 10 -21.01 29.67 6.58
N TYR A 11 -21.37 28.50 6.04
CA TYR A 11 -21.78 27.31 6.81
C TYR A 11 -20.65 26.30 7.08
N LEU A 12 -19.43 26.55 6.58
CA LEU A 12 -18.29 25.69 6.86
C LEU A 12 -17.58 26.16 8.15
N LYS A 13 -17.79 25.43 9.24
CA LYS A 13 -17.08 25.69 10.51
C LYS A 13 -15.57 25.43 10.33
N PRO A 14 -14.68 26.35 10.75
CA PRO A 14 -13.24 26.11 10.69
C PRO A 14 -12.85 24.94 11.59
N GLY A 15 -12.06 24.01 11.04
CA GLY A 15 -11.38 22.98 11.83
C GLY A 15 -11.83 21.54 11.62
N ARG A 16 -12.74 21.21 10.69
CA ARG A 16 -13.19 19.81 10.53
C ARG A 16 -12.51 18.99 9.44
N TYR A 17 -12.38 19.41 8.18
CA TYR A 17 -11.60 18.69 7.15
C TYR A 17 -11.30 19.63 5.98
N ASP A 18 -10.13 19.52 5.33
CA ASP A 18 -9.98 19.86 3.91
C ASP A 18 -8.66 19.28 3.37
N TYR A 19 -8.69 18.02 2.92
CA TYR A 19 -7.77 17.51 1.89
C TYR A 19 -8.58 17.49 0.59
N LYS A 20 -8.19 18.28 -0.42
CA LYS A 20 -8.85 18.30 -1.72
C LYS A 20 -8.18 17.30 -2.66
N ILE A 21 -8.82 16.15 -2.88
CA ILE A 21 -8.51 15.21 -3.96
C ILE A 21 -8.85 15.89 -5.30
N LYS A 22 -7.91 16.04 -6.24
CA LYS A 22 -8.22 16.49 -7.61
C LYS A 22 -8.73 15.29 -8.43
N ALA A 23 -10.02 15.02 -8.35
CA ALA A 23 -10.71 14.15 -9.32
C ALA A 23 -10.92 14.93 -10.63
N ARG A 24 -10.46 14.41 -11.79
CA ARG A 24 -10.94 14.88 -13.10
C ARG A 24 -12.35 14.33 -13.32
N VAL A 25 -13.35 15.06 -12.86
CA VAL A 25 -14.76 14.73 -13.10
C VAL A 25 -15.11 15.16 -14.52
N ILE A 26 -15.42 14.22 -15.41
CA ILE A 26 -16.02 14.53 -16.70
C ILE A 26 -17.43 15.07 -16.43
N ARG A 27 -17.62 16.37 -16.60
CA ARG A 27 -18.95 16.98 -16.58
C ARG A 27 -19.58 16.82 -17.96
N LYS A 28 -20.79 16.26 -18.00
CA LYS A 28 -21.61 16.28 -19.21
C LYS A 28 -22.06 17.72 -19.47
N TRP A 29 -21.65 18.27 -20.60
CA TRP A 29 -22.13 19.54 -21.13
C TRP A 29 -23.21 19.26 -22.19
N ARG A 30 -23.93 20.29 -22.65
CA ARG A 30 -25.02 20.11 -23.64
C ARG A 30 -24.54 19.46 -24.94
N ASP A 31 -23.26 19.60 -25.27
CA ASP A 31 -22.66 19.08 -26.51
C ASP A 31 -21.98 17.71 -26.32
N THR A 32 -22.06 17.11 -25.13
CA THR A 32 -21.51 15.77 -24.86
C THR A 32 -22.36 14.71 -25.57
N LYS A 33 -21.81 14.06 -26.59
CA LYS A 33 -22.41 12.91 -27.27
C LYS A 33 -21.99 11.61 -26.59
N ILE A 34 -22.95 10.71 -26.38
CA ILE A 34 -22.74 9.39 -25.77
C ILE A 34 -23.47 8.40 -26.68
N GLU A 35 -22.76 7.42 -27.20
CA GLU A 35 -23.29 6.38 -28.06
C GLU A 35 -22.84 5.03 -27.49
N ASP A 36 -23.77 4.10 -27.36
CA ASP A 36 -23.46 2.73 -26.95
C ASP A 36 -22.81 2.03 -28.15
N MET A 37 -21.59 1.52 -27.97
CA MET A 37 -20.89 0.76 -29.01
C MET A 37 -21.17 -0.73 -28.88
N GLU A 38 -21.41 -1.41 -30.01
CA GLU A 38 -21.47 -2.87 -30.05
C GLU A 38 -20.09 -3.47 -29.71
N ASP A 39 -20.09 -4.55 -28.93
CA ASP A 39 -18.86 -5.22 -28.47
C ASP A 39 -18.21 -5.98 -29.64
N ASN A 40 -17.36 -5.27 -30.38
CA ASN A 40 -16.66 -5.78 -31.57
C ASN A 40 -15.39 -6.58 -31.21
N GLY A 41 -15.37 -7.24 -30.04
CA GLY A 41 -14.24 -8.07 -29.60
C GLY A 41 -13.11 -7.32 -28.91
N THR A 42 -13.37 -6.10 -28.41
CA THR A 42 -12.45 -5.43 -27.48
C THR A 42 -12.91 -5.75 -26.06
N THR A 43 -12.36 -6.81 -25.48
CA THR A 43 -12.78 -7.32 -24.16
C THR A 43 -12.34 -6.38 -23.04
N ILE A 44 -13.04 -5.25 -22.85
CA ILE A 44 -12.94 -4.46 -21.62
C ILE A 44 -13.67 -5.26 -20.54
N PRO A 45 -12.98 -5.71 -19.47
CA PRO A 45 -13.65 -6.43 -18.38
C PRO A 45 -14.76 -5.54 -17.80
N GLN A 46 -16.02 -6.02 -17.82
CA GLN A 46 -17.16 -5.24 -17.35
C GLN A 46 -17.06 -4.86 -15.87
N ASP A 47 -16.53 -5.77 -15.05
CA ASP A 47 -16.23 -5.52 -13.65
C ASP A 47 -14.96 -6.30 -13.26
N THR A 48 -14.07 -5.66 -12.51
CA THR A 48 -12.92 -6.28 -11.86
C THR A 48 -13.02 -5.99 -10.37
N PHE A 49 -13.01 -7.05 -9.54
CA PHE A 49 -13.14 -6.93 -8.08
C PHE A 49 -11.85 -7.37 -7.40
N ASP A 50 -11.44 -6.62 -6.37
CA ASP A 50 -10.31 -6.97 -5.49
C ASP A 50 -10.83 -7.31 -4.09
N PHE A 51 -11.26 -8.57 -3.92
CA PHE A 51 -11.97 -9.00 -2.72
C PHE A 51 -11.04 -9.14 -1.50
N TYR A 52 -11.46 -8.54 -0.39
CA TYR A 52 -10.82 -8.75 0.91
C TYR A 52 -11.59 -9.76 1.76
N ASP A 53 -10.84 -10.62 2.45
CA ASP A 53 -11.40 -11.54 3.44
C ASP A 53 -11.97 -10.76 4.62
N HIS A 54 -13.12 -11.20 5.15
CA HIS A 54 -13.79 -10.47 6.23
C HIS A 54 -12.94 -10.36 7.50
N SER A 55 -12.07 -11.36 7.74
CA SER A 55 -11.18 -11.39 8.91
C SER A 55 -10.08 -10.31 8.86
N GLU A 56 -9.74 -9.84 7.67
CA GLU A 56 -8.67 -8.87 7.42
C GLU A 56 -9.16 -7.42 7.40
N LEU A 57 -10.48 -7.20 7.32
CA LEU A 57 -11.08 -5.87 7.28
C LEU A 57 -10.71 -5.00 8.48
N LYS A 58 -10.40 -5.61 9.64
CA LYS A 58 -9.89 -4.87 10.81
C LYS A 58 -8.58 -4.13 10.51
N ASN A 59 -7.73 -4.68 9.65
CA ASN A 59 -6.46 -4.05 9.24
C ASN A 59 -6.71 -2.80 8.39
N LEU A 60 -7.88 -2.69 7.77
CA LEU A 60 -8.28 -1.58 6.91
C LEU A 60 -8.98 -0.44 7.65
N LEU A 61 -9.20 -0.54 8.96
CA LEU A 61 -9.89 0.50 9.76
C LEU A 61 -9.22 1.88 9.68
N ASN A 62 -7.90 1.89 9.60
CA ASN A 62 -7.10 3.11 9.48
C ASN A 62 -6.76 3.45 8.02
N GLN A 63 -7.15 2.60 7.07
CA GLN A 63 -6.88 2.80 5.65
C GLN A 63 -7.84 3.87 5.09
N LYS A 64 -7.28 4.86 4.42
CA LYS A 64 -8.03 5.98 3.83
C LYS A 64 -7.69 6.23 2.37
N THR A 65 -6.74 5.47 1.80
CA THR A 65 -6.25 5.69 0.44
C THR A 65 -7.06 4.97 -0.62
N TYR A 66 -7.68 3.83 -0.30
CA TYR A 66 -8.53 3.07 -1.22
C TYR A 66 -9.78 2.54 -0.53
N LEU A 67 -10.75 2.13 -1.35
CA LEU A 67 -12.00 1.51 -0.94
C LEU A 67 -11.92 0.00 -1.14
N THR A 68 -12.77 -0.73 -0.44
CA THR A 68 -12.66 -2.19 -0.30
C THR A 68 -13.79 -2.88 -1.03
N ASP A 69 -13.47 -3.92 -1.81
CA ASP A 69 -14.48 -4.83 -2.35
C ASP A 69 -14.65 -6.03 -1.42
N VAL A 70 -15.90 -6.40 -1.13
CA VAL A 70 -16.22 -7.53 -0.27
C VAL A 70 -17.35 -8.36 -0.86
N ILE A 71 -17.40 -9.63 -0.49
CA ILE A 71 -18.45 -10.57 -0.88
C ILE A 71 -18.95 -11.31 0.34
N GLY A 72 -20.26 -11.48 0.45
CA GLY A 72 -20.81 -12.31 1.50
C GLY A 72 -22.28 -12.63 1.35
N ILE A 73 -22.74 -13.51 2.23
CA ILE A 73 -24.13 -13.94 2.34
C ILE A 73 -24.86 -12.95 3.25
N ILE A 74 -25.95 -12.35 2.77
CA ILE A 74 -26.77 -11.43 3.56
C ILE A 74 -27.47 -12.18 4.70
N LYS A 75 -27.44 -11.58 5.89
CA LYS A 75 -28.11 -11.98 7.13
C LYS A 75 -28.76 -10.77 7.79
N LYS A 76 -29.78 -11.01 8.63
CA LYS A 76 -30.40 -9.99 9.51
C LYS A 76 -30.71 -8.68 8.77
N TYR A 77 -31.30 -8.80 7.58
CA TYR A 77 -31.64 -7.63 6.79
C TYR A 77 -32.82 -6.89 7.41
N VAL A 78 -32.63 -5.60 7.66
CA VAL A 78 -33.62 -4.68 8.22
C VAL A 78 -33.57 -3.39 7.42
N PHE A 79 -34.73 -2.92 6.97
CA PHE A 79 -34.87 -1.64 6.32
C PHE A 79 -35.68 -0.68 7.18
N ASN A 80 -35.16 0.54 7.34
CA ASN A 80 -35.74 1.58 8.18
C ASN A 80 -35.77 2.90 7.43
N GLU A 81 -36.73 3.75 7.80
CA GLU A 81 -36.72 5.18 7.46
C GLU A 81 -36.38 5.98 8.72
N VAL A 82 -35.14 6.48 8.79
CA VAL A 82 -34.62 7.17 9.97
C VAL A 82 -34.54 8.66 9.73
N LYS A 83 -34.96 9.46 10.71
CA LYS A 83 -34.78 10.91 10.67
C LYS A 83 -33.35 11.28 11.02
N ASN A 84 -32.70 12.03 10.14
CA ASN A 84 -31.35 12.52 10.36
C ASN A 84 -31.33 13.71 11.32
N LYS A 85 -30.13 14.16 11.70
CA LYS A 85 -29.93 15.31 12.62
C LYS A 85 -30.54 16.63 12.11
N ARG A 86 -30.93 16.70 10.84
CA ARG A 86 -31.60 17.85 10.20
C ARG A 86 -33.11 17.63 10.03
N GLY A 87 -33.67 16.57 10.61
CA GLY A 87 -35.09 16.23 10.55
C GLY A 87 -35.55 15.61 9.23
N GLN A 88 -34.64 15.34 8.28
CA GLN A 88 -34.98 14.72 6.99
C GLN A 88 -35.03 13.20 7.13
N ILE A 89 -36.04 12.59 6.51
CA ILE A 89 -36.19 11.13 6.46
C ILE A 89 -35.14 10.58 5.48
N GLN A 90 -34.35 9.60 5.93
CA GLN A 90 -33.35 8.91 5.15
C GLN A 90 -33.60 7.39 5.17
N PRO A 91 -33.72 6.75 4.00
CA PRO A 91 -33.69 5.30 3.89
C PRO A 91 -32.39 4.72 4.45
N GLN A 92 -32.52 3.64 5.21
CA GLN A 92 -31.40 2.92 5.82
C GLN A 92 -31.62 1.43 5.70
N ALA A 93 -30.68 0.71 5.10
CA ALA A 93 -30.66 -0.75 5.07
C ALA A 93 -29.52 -1.26 5.96
N LYS A 94 -29.85 -2.00 7.02
CA LYS A 94 -28.91 -2.63 7.94
C LYS A 94 -28.94 -4.14 7.76
N PHE A 95 -27.78 -4.74 7.58
CA PHE A 95 -27.66 -6.18 7.45
C PHE A 95 -26.28 -6.63 7.89
N THR A 96 -26.07 -7.94 7.95
CA THR A 96 -24.78 -8.56 8.23
C THR A 96 -24.40 -9.41 7.02
N ILE A 97 -23.14 -9.41 6.63
CA ILE A 97 -22.62 -10.31 5.61
C ILE A 97 -21.62 -11.28 6.21
N THR A 98 -21.53 -12.48 5.64
CA THR A 98 -20.49 -13.45 5.99
C THR A 98 -19.96 -14.16 4.76
N ASP A 99 -18.65 -14.36 4.74
CA ASP A 99 -17.88 -15.19 3.81
C ASP A 99 -17.69 -16.62 4.38
N GLY A 100 -18.19 -16.86 5.61
CA GLY A 100 -18.01 -18.06 6.41
C GLY A 100 -16.85 -17.98 7.41
N SER A 101 -15.91 -17.03 7.25
CA SER A 101 -14.82 -16.78 8.19
C SER A 101 -15.25 -15.84 9.32
N SER A 102 -16.05 -14.81 9.01
CA SER A 102 -16.56 -13.88 10.00
C SER A 102 -17.78 -13.10 9.53
N ASN A 103 -18.55 -12.62 10.50
CA ASN A 103 -19.71 -11.76 10.28
C ASN A 103 -19.30 -10.29 10.34
N VAL A 104 -19.75 -9.50 9.37
CA VAL A 104 -19.45 -8.08 9.25
C VAL A 104 -20.77 -7.33 9.08
N ARG A 105 -20.98 -6.29 9.88
CA ARG A 105 -22.19 -5.46 9.78
C ARG A 105 -22.07 -4.52 8.60
N VAL A 106 -23.17 -4.27 7.91
CA VAL A 106 -23.25 -3.38 6.76
C VAL A 106 -24.43 -2.44 6.95
N THR A 107 -24.19 -1.15 6.77
CA THR A 107 -25.26 -0.15 6.71
C THR A 107 -25.17 0.62 5.40
N PHE A 108 -26.21 0.49 4.56
CA PHE A 108 -26.42 1.34 3.40
C PHE A 108 -27.39 2.47 3.72
N TRP A 109 -27.18 3.61 3.06
CA TRP A 109 -27.95 4.82 3.23
C TRP A 109 -28.53 5.34 1.91
N ASP A 110 -29.57 6.16 2.03
CA ASP A 110 -30.16 6.96 0.97
C ASP A 110 -30.59 6.12 -0.26
N LYS A 111 -30.21 6.56 -1.47
CA LYS A 111 -30.62 5.93 -2.73
C LYS A 111 -30.13 4.48 -2.83
N LEU A 112 -28.95 4.18 -2.29
CA LEU A 112 -28.39 2.82 -2.35
C LEU A 112 -29.19 1.86 -1.45
N ALA A 113 -29.62 2.33 -0.27
CA ALA A 113 -30.48 1.56 0.62
C ALA A 113 -31.85 1.27 -0.03
N ALA A 114 -32.48 2.29 -0.61
CA ALA A 114 -33.76 2.14 -1.31
C ALA A 114 -33.66 1.18 -2.51
N LYS A 115 -32.57 1.29 -3.29
CA LYS A 115 -32.28 0.37 -4.40
C LYS A 115 -32.13 -1.06 -3.91
N LEU A 116 -31.37 -1.29 -2.83
CA LEU A 116 -31.19 -2.62 -2.27
C LEU A 116 -32.51 -3.21 -1.75
N GLN A 117 -33.36 -2.42 -1.09
CA GLN A 117 -34.69 -2.86 -0.65
C GLN A 117 -35.54 -3.34 -1.82
N GLN A 118 -35.55 -2.60 -2.92
CA GLN A 118 -36.29 -2.97 -4.13
C GLN A 118 -35.78 -4.30 -4.71
N GLU A 119 -34.46 -4.45 -4.86
CA GLU A 119 -33.84 -5.68 -5.38
C GLU A 119 -34.14 -6.89 -4.47
N ILE A 120 -33.98 -6.74 -3.15
CA ILE A 120 -34.25 -7.82 -2.18
C ILE A 120 -35.72 -8.23 -2.19
N THR A 121 -36.65 -7.27 -2.29
CA THR A 121 -38.09 -7.56 -2.33
C THR A 121 -38.48 -8.39 -3.56
N ASN A 122 -37.73 -8.25 -4.66
CA ASN A 122 -37.97 -8.97 -5.90
C ASN A 122 -37.34 -10.38 -5.94
N ILE A 123 -36.57 -10.77 -4.91
CA ILE A 123 -35.84 -12.04 -4.89
C ILE A 123 -36.65 -13.10 -4.13
N ASN A 124 -37.08 -14.13 -4.86
CA ASN A 124 -37.75 -15.32 -4.30
C ASN A 124 -36.77 -16.39 -3.77
N GLN A 125 -35.51 -16.06 -3.53
CA GLN A 125 -34.48 -16.99 -3.05
C GLN A 125 -34.22 -16.80 -1.55
N THR A 126 -34.02 -17.90 -0.82
CA THR A 126 -33.74 -17.91 0.62
C THR A 126 -32.33 -17.43 0.97
N LEU A 127 -31.35 -17.59 0.06
CA LEU A 127 -29.96 -17.21 0.27
C LEU A 127 -29.53 -16.18 -0.77
N VAL A 128 -29.19 -14.99 -0.28
CA VAL A 128 -28.80 -13.85 -1.11
C VAL A 128 -27.31 -13.58 -0.90
N ILE A 129 -26.52 -13.74 -1.96
CA ILE A 129 -25.10 -13.37 -1.95
C ILE A 129 -24.97 -11.98 -2.56
N ILE A 130 -24.26 -11.10 -1.87
CA ILE A 130 -24.00 -9.73 -2.29
C ILE A 130 -22.50 -9.55 -2.49
N ILE A 131 -22.14 -8.95 -3.63
CA ILE A 131 -20.85 -8.28 -3.81
C ILE A 131 -21.09 -6.81 -3.51
N ILE A 132 -20.23 -6.21 -2.71
CA ILE A 132 -20.20 -4.77 -2.46
C ILE A 132 -18.86 -4.26 -2.95
N SER A 133 -18.87 -3.39 -3.96
CA SER A 133 -17.67 -2.76 -4.48
C SER A 133 -17.47 -1.37 -3.91
N SER A 134 -16.21 -0.94 -3.78
CA SER A 134 -15.82 0.39 -3.33
C SER A 134 -16.49 0.78 -2.00
N ALA A 135 -16.48 -0.13 -1.02
CA ALA A 135 -17.08 0.08 0.29
C ALA A 135 -16.09 0.71 1.27
N ARG A 136 -16.61 1.39 2.30
CA ARG A 136 -15.80 1.95 3.38
C ARG A 136 -15.91 1.11 4.64
N VAL A 137 -14.78 0.61 5.11
CA VAL A 137 -14.66 -0.08 6.40
C VAL A 137 -14.49 0.94 7.52
N GLY A 138 -15.19 0.76 8.63
CA GLY A 138 -15.10 1.61 9.80
C GLY A 138 -15.53 0.92 11.08
N LEU A 139 -15.61 1.70 12.16
CA LEU A 139 -16.16 1.27 13.44
C LEU A 139 -17.45 2.04 13.71
N TRP A 140 -18.47 1.33 14.14
CA TRP A 140 -19.69 1.91 14.67
C TRP A 140 -20.03 1.24 15.99
N ASN A 141 -20.18 2.03 17.06
CA ASN A 141 -20.26 1.51 18.43
C ASN A 141 -19.16 0.46 18.72
N GLU A 142 -17.91 0.78 18.36
CA GLU A 142 -16.71 -0.07 18.59
C GLU A 142 -16.69 -1.42 17.87
N GLU A 143 -17.68 -1.69 17.03
CA GLU A 143 -17.79 -2.89 16.22
C GLU A 143 -17.55 -2.58 14.75
N LEU A 144 -16.88 -3.51 14.06
CA LEU A 144 -16.57 -3.42 12.64
C LEU A 144 -17.85 -3.27 11.81
N GLU A 145 -17.90 -2.24 10.97
CA GLU A 145 -19.02 -1.96 10.08
C GLU A 145 -18.52 -1.51 8.70
N ILE A 146 -19.23 -1.94 7.66
CA ILE A 146 -19.08 -1.45 6.30
C ILE A 146 -20.20 -0.46 6.02
N SER A 147 -19.84 0.67 5.42
CA SER A 147 -20.80 1.70 5.00
C SER A 147 -20.56 2.09 3.54
N ASN A 148 -21.63 2.53 2.88
CA ASN A 148 -21.52 3.02 1.51
C ASN A 148 -20.98 4.45 1.44
N VAL A 149 -20.17 4.69 0.41
CA VAL A 149 -19.73 6.00 -0.06
C VAL A 149 -20.24 6.22 -1.49
N SER A 150 -19.99 7.41 -2.07
CA SER A 150 -20.50 7.75 -3.40
C SER A 150 -20.19 6.74 -4.52
N PRO A 151 -18.98 6.14 -4.61
CA PRO A 151 -18.69 5.15 -5.65
C PRO A 151 -19.17 3.73 -5.30
N THR A 152 -19.69 3.49 -4.08
CA THR A 152 -20.09 2.14 -3.67
C THR A 152 -21.22 1.63 -4.55
N ASN A 153 -21.06 0.42 -5.09
CA ASN A 153 -22.09 -0.30 -5.81
C ASN A 153 -22.29 -1.69 -5.21
N PHE A 154 -23.41 -2.33 -5.53
CA PHE A 154 -23.65 -3.70 -5.11
C PHE A 154 -24.20 -4.55 -6.26
N TYR A 155 -23.92 -5.85 -6.17
CA TYR A 155 -24.35 -6.84 -7.16
C TYR A 155 -24.93 -8.03 -6.41
N ILE A 156 -26.21 -8.33 -6.65
CA ILE A 156 -26.88 -9.44 -6.00
C ILE A 156 -26.83 -10.67 -6.89
N ASN A 157 -26.41 -11.80 -6.33
CA ASN A 157 -26.39 -13.09 -7.01
C ASN A 157 -25.65 -13.05 -8.36
N TYR A 158 -24.64 -12.19 -8.45
CA TYR A 158 -23.92 -11.88 -9.68
C TYR A 158 -23.23 -13.12 -10.26
N LYS A 159 -23.12 -13.18 -11.60
CA LYS A 159 -22.44 -14.27 -12.31
C LYS A 159 -20.92 -14.13 -12.21
N HIS A 160 -20.39 -14.30 -11.00
CA HIS A 160 -18.96 -14.23 -10.70
C HIS A 160 -18.44 -15.56 -10.13
N HIS A 161 -17.20 -15.94 -10.46
CA HIS A 161 -16.64 -17.22 -10.02
C HIS A 161 -16.63 -17.36 -8.48
N THR A 162 -16.34 -16.28 -7.75
CA THR A 162 -16.38 -16.27 -6.27
C THR A 162 -17.78 -16.49 -5.71
N VAL A 163 -18.82 -15.95 -6.35
CA VAL A 163 -20.22 -16.20 -5.96
C VAL A 163 -20.57 -17.69 -6.16
N ILE A 164 -20.12 -18.29 -7.26
CA ILE A 164 -20.33 -19.72 -7.53
C ILE A 164 -19.59 -20.58 -6.49
N GLN A 165 -18.35 -20.22 -6.14
CA GLN A 165 -17.59 -20.91 -5.10
C GLN A 165 -18.27 -20.81 -3.73
N LEU A 166 -18.76 -19.63 -3.34
CA LEU A 166 -19.46 -19.43 -2.08
C LEU A 166 -20.78 -20.21 -2.03
N ARG A 167 -21.53 -20.29 -3.14
CA ARG A 167 -22.71 -21.18 -3.26
C ARG A 167 -22.36 -22.64 -3.09
N LYS A 168 -21.25 -23.11 -3.68
CA LYS A 168 -20.79 -24.50 -3.51
C LYS A 168 -20.43 -24.77 -2.05
N LYS A 169 -19.74 -23.86 -1.36
CA LYS A 169 -19.44 -24.01 0.08
C LYS A 169 -20.71 -24.10 0.92
N LEU A 170 -21.76 -23.36 0.58
CA LEU A 170 -23.07 -23.42 1.25
C LEU A 170 -23.81 -24.76 1.09
N THR A 171 -23.43 -25.61 0.13
CA THR A 171 -23.98 -26.97 0.05
C THR A 171 -23.40 -27.90 1.11
N GLU A 172 -22.31 -27.51 1.79
CA GLU A 172 -21.78 -28.27 2.93
C GLU A 172 -22.52 -27.91 4.23
N PRO A 173 -23.10 -28.90 4.95
CA PRO A 173 -23.92 -28.65 6.14
C PRO A 173 -23.18 -27.90 7.26
N THR A 174 -21.92 -28.24 7.50
CA THR A 174 -21.06 -27.66 8.56
C THR A 174 -20.76 -26.19 8.31
N PHE A 175 -20.45 -25.85 7.05
CA PHE A 175 -20.24 -24.47 6.63
C PHE A 175 -21.55 -23.68 6.68
N ALA A 176 -22.68 -24.25 6.23
CA ALA A 176 -23.97 -23.59 6.28
C ALA A 176 -24.40 -23.28 7.73
N GLU A 177 -24.20 -24.19 8.67
CA GLU A 177 -24.54 -23.98 10.08
C GLU A 177 -23.72 -22.83 10.70
N THR A 178 -22.41 -22.83 10.47
CA THR A 178 -21.48 -21.79 10.94
C THR A 178 -21.72 -20.45 10.25
N ALA A 179 -21.90 -20.47 8.94
CA ALA A 179 -22.14 -19.30 8.12
C ALA A 179 -23.58 -18.80 8.21
N LEU A 180 -24.52 -19.42 8.93
CA LEU A 180 -25.88 -18.89 9.13
C LEU A 180 -26.17 -18.46 10.57
N THR A 181 -25.48 -19.03 11.56
CA THR A 181 -25.57 -18.60 12.96
C THR A 181 -24.84 -17.27 13.22
N LEU A 182 -25.35 -16.45 14.14
CA LEU A 182 -24.83 -15.11 14.47
C LEU A 182 -24.43 -15.08 15.96
N LYS A 183 -23.13 -15.18 16.25
CA LYS A 183 -22.59 -14.93 17.59
C LYS A 183 -21.97 -13.53 17.67
N GLU A 184 -22.34 -12.75 18.68
CA GLU A 184 -21.79 -11.41 18.97
C GLU A 184 -20.33 -11.52 19.45
N LYS A 185 -19.41 -10.68 18.93
CA LYS A 185 -18.00 -10.67 19.36
C LYS A 185 -17.84 -9.81 20.62
N LYS A 186 -17.51 -10.42 21.76
CA LYS A 186 -17.09 -9.74 23.00
C LYS A 186 -15.74 -9.02 22.82
N GLY A 187 -15.51 -7.95 23.60
CA GLY A 187 -14.28 -7.15 23.57
C GLY A 187 -13.04 -7.91 24.04
N LEU A 188 -11.85 -7.35 23.79
CA LEU A 188 -10.56 -7.90 24.24
C LEU A 188 -10.39 -7.69 25.75
N GLU A 189 -10.61 -8.75 26.53
CA GLU A 189 -10.53 -8.74 28.00
C GLU A 189 -9.19 -9.33 28.49
N LEU A 190 -8.67 -8.79 29.60
CA LEU A 190 -7.57 -9.38 30.35
C LEU A 190 -8.16 -10.31 31.42
N LEU A 191 -7.89 -11.60 31.33
CA LEU A 191 -8.47 -12.64 32.16
C LEU A 191 -7.39 -13.41 32.93
N THR A 192 -7.77 -13.97 34.07
CA THR A 192 -6.92 -14.94 34.81
C THR A 192 -7.01 -16.32 34.17
N VAL A 193 -6.07 -17.20 34.49
CA VAL A 193 -6.06 -18.57 33.95
C VAL A 193 -7.31 -19.34 34.33
N ASP A 194 -7.79 -19.25 35.58
CA ASP A 194 -9.04 -19.87 36.01
C ASP A 194 -10.26 -19.39 35.22
N GLN A 195 -10.31 -18.09 34.87
CA GLN A 195 -11.38 -17.54 34.03
C GLN A 195 -11.31 -18.07 32.60
N ILE A 196 -10.09 -18.21 32.05
CA ILE A 196 -9.85 -18.74 30.70
C ILE A 196 -10.28 -20.21 30.60
N LEU A 197 -9.99 -21.01 31.63
CA LEU A 197 -10.38 -22.43 31.69
C LEU A 197 -11.90 -22.64 31.81
N LYS A 198 -12.65 -21.62 32.25
CA LYS A 198 -14.11 -21.65 32.43
C LYS A 198 -14.86 -20.92 31.32
N LEU A 199 -14.20 -20.56 30.21
CA LEU A 199 -14.84 -19.86 29.11
C LEU A 199 -15.91 -20.73 28.44
N GLY A 200 -17.10 -20.15 28.28
CA GLY A 200 -18.21 -20.81 27.60
C GLY A 200 -18.16 -20.66 26.07
N LYS A 201 -19.15 -21.25 25.40
CA LYS A 201 -19.34 -21.23 23.93
C LYS A 201 -19.41 -19.83 23.31
N ASP A 202 -19.59 -18.79 24.14
CA ASP A 202 -19.61 -17.38 23.76
C ASP A 202 -18.24 -16.86 23.31
N TYR A 203 -17.15 -17.49 23.76
CA TYR A 203 -15.79 -17.04 23.49
C TYR A 203 -15.14 -17.76 22.31
N ILE A 204 -15.86 -18.66 21.62
CA ILE A 204 -15.35 -19.35 20.42
C ILE A 204 -15.00 -18.33 19.33
N GLU A 205 -13.79 -18.46 18.75
CA GLU A 205 -13.19 -17.56 17.76
C GLU A 205 -12.98 -16.11 18.26
N THR A 206 -12.88 -15.93 19.58
CA THR A 206 -12.49 -14.65 20.21
C THR A 206 -11.02 -14.64 20.62
N GLN A 207 -10.57 -13.48 21.13
CA GLN A 207 -9.20 -13.29 21.63
C GLN A 207 -9.24 -12.66 23.02
N VAL A 208 -8.38 -13.14 23.91
CA VAL A 208 -8.25 -12.66 25.29
C VAL A 208 -6.79 -12.42 25.64
N PHE A 209 -6.51 -11.56 26.61
CA PHE A 209 -5.18 -11.38 27.18
C PHE A 209 -5.04 -12.17 28.48
N ALA A 210 -3.83 -12.64 28.76
CA ALA A 210 -3.47 -13.26 30.03
C ALA A 210 -2.08 -12.78 30.48
N HIS A 211 -1.93 -12.50 31.78
CA HIS A 211 -0.63 -12.31 32.42
C HIS A 211 -0.18 -13.64 33.00
N VAL A 212 0.89 -14.21 32.45
CA VAL A 212 1.36 -15.54 32.82
C VAL A 212 2.87 -15.54 33.05
N ASN A 213 3.32 -16.46 33.89
CA ASN A 213 4.72 -16.87 33.97
C ASN A 213 4.85 -18.16 33.17
N ILE A 214 5.77 -18.22 32.20
CA ILE A 214 6.08 -19.49 31.54
C ILE A 214 6.85 -20.33 32.56
N LYS A 215 6.24 -21.40 33.06
CA LYS A 215 6.85 -22.32 34.02
C LYS A 215 7.91 -23.17 33.34
N ASP A 216 7.58 -23.74 32.20
CA ASP A 216 8.43 -24.69 31.50
C ASP A 216 8.16 -24.71 30.00
N VAL A 217 9.11 -25.22 29.22
CA VAL A 217 8.95 -25.50 27.79
C VAL A 217 8.75 -27.00 27.63
N ASP A 218 7.69 -27.40 26.93
CA ASP A 218 7.43 -28.81 26.67
C ASP A 218 8.31 -29.29 25.51
N GLU A 219 9.36 -30.02 25.87
CA GLU A 219 10.37 -30.54 24.94
C GLU A 219 9.96 -31.86 24.27
N SER A 220 8.73 -32.36 24.49
CA SER A 220 8.27 -33.65 23.93
C SER A 220 8.05 -33.63 22.42
N ASN A 221 7.84 -32.45 21.83
CA ASN A 221 7.60 -32.25 20.40
C ASN A 221 8.74 -31.47 19.76
N LYS A 222 8.95 -31.62 18.44
CA LYS A 222 9.96 -30.80 17.72
C LYS A 222 9.66 -29.31 17.86
N TRP A 223 10.69 -28.51 18.14
CA TRP A 223 10.57 -27.07 18.34
C TRP A 223 10.35 -26.24 17.07
N TYR A 224 10.46 -26.89 15.90
CA TYR A 224 10.23 -26.29 14.59
C TYR A 224 9.37 -27.19 13.71
N ILE A 225 8.74 -26.55 12.73
CA ILE A 225 8.00 -27.20 11.64
C ILE A 225 8.56 -26.75 10.30
N GLN A 226 8.33 -27.57 9.28
CA GLN A 226 8.58 -27.23 7.88
C GLN A 226 7.27 -26.79 7.24
N VAL A 227 7.25 -25.62 6.60
CA VAL A 227 6.05 -25.04 6.01
C VAL A 227 6.21 -24.70 4.54
N CYS A 228 5.07 -24.60 3.86
CA CYS A 228 4.98 -24.27 2.45
C CYS A 228 5.34 -22.81 2.22
N THR A 229 6.31 -22.53 1.34
CA THR A 229 6.74 -21.17 0.97
C THR A 229 5.68 -20.32 0.24
N THR A 230 4.48 -20.86 -0.01
CA THR A 230 3.36 -20.12 -0.65
C THR A 230 2.21 -19.84 0.30
N CYS A 231 1.87 -20.78 1.19
CA CYS A 231 0.66 -20.68 2.03
C CYS A 231 0.92 -20.86 3.52
N ASP A 232 2.17 -21.03 3.93
CA ASP A 232 2.58 -21.22 5.33
C ASP A 232 2.00 -22.43 6.07
N ASN A 233 1.23 -23.30 5.39
CA ASN A 233 0.78 -24.56 5.98
C ASN A 233 1.94 -25.57 6.11
N GLU A 234 1.87 -26.36 7.17
CA GLU A 234 2.81 -27.44 7.48
C GLU A 234 2.90 -28.43 6.30
N THR A 235 4.12 -28.74 5.87
CA THR A 235 4.38 -29.66 4.77
C THR A 235 4.53 -31.09 5.29
N GLU A 236 4.12 -32.05 4.47
CA GLU A 236 4.30 -33.47 4.77
C GLU A 236 5.48 -34.03 3.99
N TRP A 237 6.36 -34.75 4.67
CA TRP A 237 7.43 -35.50 4.01
C TRP A 237 6.87 -36.81 3.44
N LYS A 238 6.75 -36.90 2.12
CA LYS A 238 6.25 -38.09 1.40
C LYS A 238 7.11 -38.35 0.17
N ASN A 239 7.46 -39.61 -0.06
CA ASN A 239 8.25 -40.03 -1.23
C ASN A 239 9.55 -39.22 -1.42
N VAL A 240 10.26 -38.94 -0.33
CA VAL A 240 11.55 -38.20 -0.31
C VAL A 240 11.42 -36.72 -0.71
N VAL A 241 10.21 -36.16 -0.71
CA VAL A 241 9.96 -34.73 -0.97
C VAL A 241 8.96 -34.17 0.04
N PHE A 242 9.03 -32.87 0.31
CA PHE A 242 7.96 -32.19 1.04
C PHE A 242 6.82 -31.85 0.10
N ILE A 243 5.59 -32.13 0.53
CA ILE A 243 4.36 -31.86 -0.20
C ILE A 243 3.48 -30.95 0.66
N CYS A 244 2.97 -29.89 0.05
CA CYS A 244 1.91 -29.08 0.65
C CYS A 244 0.56 -29.59 0.17
N ASN A 245 -0.27 -30.11 1.08
CA ASN A 245 -1.62 -30.59 0.77
C ASN A 245 -2.60 -29.46 0.44
N ASN A 246 -2.34 -28.23 0.93
CA ASN A 246 -3.19 -27.07 0.68
C ASN A 246 -2.93 -26.39 -0.67
N CYS A 247 -1.68 -26.35 -1.14
CA CYS A 247 -1.30 -25.81 -2.45
C CYS A 247 -1.18 -26.88 -3.54
N PRO A 248 -1.73 -28.07 -3.31
CA PRO A 248 -1.28 -29.38 -3.84
C PRO A 248 0.01 -29.33 -4.68
N ARG A 249 1.15 -29.01 -4.04
CA ARG A 249 2.44 -28.86 -4.74
C ARG A 249 3.61 -29.46 -3.97
N ILE A 250 4.67 -29.77 -4.70
CA ILE A 250 5.98 -30.10 -4.13
C ILE A 250 6.63 -28.82 -3.60
N VAL A 251 7.26 -28.91 -2.44
CA VAL A 251 8.00 -27.82 -1.78
C VAL A 251 9.44 -28.30 -1.58
N PRO A 252 10.34 -28.17 -2.58
CA PRO A 252 11.70 -28.72 -2.47
C PRO A 252 12.50 -28.17 -1.28
N HIS A 253 12.28 -26.89 -0.97
CA HIS A 253 12.91 -26.19 0.15
C HIS A 253 11.80 -25.54 1.00
N PRO A 254 11.20 -26.30 1.94
CA PRO A 254 10.22 -25.70 2.85
C PRO A 254 10.90 -24.67 3.77
N GLU A 255 10.11 -23.71 4.23
CA GLU A 255 10.59 -22.73 5.22
C GLU A 255 10.51 -23.33 6.62
N THR A 256 11.56 -23.14 7.42
CA THR A 256 11.61 -23.60 8.81
C THR A 256 11.08 -22.52 9.74
N LYS A 257 10.04 -22.84 10.52
CA LYS A 257 9.34 -21.92 11.44
C LYS A 257 9.23 -22.50 12.84
N TYR A 258 9.25 -21.67 13.88
CA TYR A 258 9.06 -22.17 15.26
C TYR A 258 7.63 -22.63 15.50
N LYS A 259 7.50 -23.68 16.30
CA LYS A 259 6.26 -24.14 16.92
C LYS A 259 6.66 -24.85 18.21
N ILE A 260 6.50 -24.16 19.34
CA ILE A 260 6.85 -24.71 20.65
C ILE A 260 5.63 -24.71 21.57
N ASN A 261 5.57 -25.70 22.44
CA ASN A 261 4.58 -25.79 23.50
C ASN A 261 5.21 -25.29 24.80
N VAL A 262 4.50 -24.46 25.54
CA VAL A 262 4.96 -23.97 26.84
C VAL A 262 3.88 -24.13 27.89
N VAL A 263 4.29 -24.51 29.10
CA VAL A 263 3.42 -24.58 30.27
C VAL A 263 3.46 -23.21 30.94
N ALA A 264 2.33 -22.50 30.95
CA ALA A 264 2.21 -21.17 31.52
C ALA A 264 1.30 -21.19 32.75
N GLN A 265 1.61 -20.37 33.76
CA GLN A 265 0.85 -20.34 35.01
C GLN A 265 0.63 -18.92 35.52
N ASP A 266 -0.45 -18.73 36.26
CA ASP A 266 -0.69 -17.57 37.12
C ASP A 266 -1.10 -18.07 38.53
N PRO A 267 -1.40 -17.20 39.50
CA PRO A 267 -1.84 -17.64 40.84
C PRO A 267 -3.15 -18.43 40.87
N THR A 268 -3.92 -18.43 39.78
CA THR A 268 -5.26 -19.04 39.66
C THR A 268 -5.26 -20.36 38.91
N GLY A 269 -4.22 -20.67 38.12
CA GLY A 269 -4.14 -21.94 37.41
C GLY A 269 -2.91 -22.09 36.51
N VAL A 270 -2.91 -23.19 35.75
CA VAL A 270 -1.91 -23.56 34.75
C VAL A 270 -2.60 -23.79 33.42
N LEU A 271 -1.95 -23.43 32.30
CA LEU A 271 -2.44 -23.69 30.96
C LEU A 271 -1.28 -24.02 30.00
N ASP A 272 -1.59 -24.75 28.94
CA ASP A 272 -0.63 -25.03 27.87
C ASP A 272 -0.82 -24.04 26.72
N ILE A 273 0.27 -23.44 26.25
CA ILE A 273 0.26 -22.45 25.17
C ILE A 273 1.15 -22.91 24.03
N ILE A 274 0.62 -22.91 22.81
CA ILE A 274 1.41 -23.07 21.59
C ILE A 274 1.87 -21.68 21.14
N LEU A 275 3.19 -21.49 21.07
CA LEU A 275 3.84 -20.31 20.53
C LEU A 275 4.29 -20.58 19.08
N GLY A 276 3.79 -19.77 18.16
CA GLY A 276 4.19 -19.83 16.75
C GLY A 276 5.45 -19.02 16.45
N ASP A 277 5.86 -19.07 15.20
CA ASP A 277 7.09 -18.43 14.70
C ASP A 277 7.25 -16.97 15.09
N ARG A 278 6.20 -16.16 14.93
CA ARG A 278 6.22 -14.74 15.27
C ARG A 278 6.44 -14.52 16.77
N GLU A 279 5.71 -15.24 17.60
CA GLU A 279 5.75 -15.12 19.06
C GLU A 279 7.13 -15.48 19.59
N VAL A 280 7.69 -16.61 19.12
CA VAL A 280 9.03 -17.06 19.52
C VAL A 280 10.09 -16.08 19.05
N ARG A 281 10.05 -15.62 17.78
CA ARG A 281 10.97 -14.59 17.26
C ARG A 281 10.92 -13.29 18.06
N THR A 282 9.74 -12.88 18.51
CA THR A 282 9.58 -11.67 19.33
C THR A 282 10.29 -11.79 20.67
N ILE A 283 10.35 -13.00 21.24
CA ILE A 283 11.01 -13.25 22.53
C ILE A 283 12.52 -13.44 22.33
N VAL A 284 12.89 -14.24 21.34
CA VAL A 284 14.23 -14.78 21.16
C VAL A 284 15.13 -13.90 20.28
N GLY A 285 14.55 -13.22 19.29
CA GLY A 285 15.28 -12.34 18.38
C GLY A 285 16.05 -13.05 17.25
N ALA A 286 15.91 -14.36 17.09
CA ALA A 286 16.55 -15.16 16.05
C ALA A 286 15.51 -15.94 15.23
N ARG A 287 15.82 -16.31 13.97
CA ARG A 287 14.92 -17.11 13.12
C ARG A 287 15.15 -18.61 13.35
N ALA A 288 14.09 -19.42 13.21
CA ALA A 288 14.16 -20.87 13.41
C ALA A 288 15.20 -21.55 12.52
N ARG A 289 15.28 -21.14 11.24
CA ARG A 289 16.29 -21.66 10.29
C ARG A 289 17.73 -21.41 10.75
N ASP A 290 17.99 -20.28 11.43
CA ASP A 290 19.33 -19.85 11.80
C ASP A 290 19.75 -20.60 13.08
N VAL A 291 18.82 -20.72 14.04
CA VAL A 291 18.98 -21.58 15.22
C VAL A 291 19.17 -23.05 14.83
N LEU A 292 18.45 -23.55 13.82
CA LEU A 292 18.59 -24.95 13.36
C LEU A 292 19.97 -25.22 12.75
N LYS A 293 20.54 -24.23 12.05
CA LYS A 293 21.89 -24.34 11.48
C LYS A 293 22.97 -24.35 12.57
N GLU A 294 22.82 -23.54 13.61
CA GLU A 294 23.78 -23.42 14.71
C GLU A 294 23.70 -24.59 15.69
N HIS A 295 22.49 -25.03 16.03
CA HIS A 295 22.25 -26.12 16.98
C HIS A 295 22.49 -27.51 16.36
N GLY A 296 22.34 -27.62 15.04
CA GLY A 296 22.40 -28.90 14.33
C GLY A 296 21.05 -29.62 14.32
N ASN A 297 20.99 -30.77 13.65
CA ASN A 297 19.79 -31.61 13.55
C ASN A 297 19.70 -32.60 14.73
N THR A 298 19.92 -32.11 15.94
CA THR A 298 19.73 -32.85 17.20
C THR A 298 18.24 -32.81 17.57
N ASP A 299 17.75 -33.86 18.24
CA ASP A 299 16.40 -33.85 18.81
C ASP A 299 16.31 -33.02 20.10
N ASP A 300 17.44 -32.49 20.58
CA ASP A 300 17.52 -31.63 21.76
C ASP A 300 16.93 -30.23 21.52
N TYR A 301 16.41 -29.61 22.59
CA TYR A 301 15.93 -28.24 22.54
C TYR A 301 17.09 -27.23 22.67
N PRO A 302 17.16 -26.20 21.81
CA PRO A 302 18.14 -25.14 21.98
C PRO A 302 17.98 -24.40 23.30
N ASP A 303 19.08 -24.14 24.01
CA ASP A 303 19.11 -23.36 25.27
C ASP A 303 18.38 -22.02 25.15
N LEU A 304 18.44 -21.43 23.95
CA LEU A 304 17.78 -20.16 23.65
C LEU A 304 16.25 -20.23 23.81
N LEU A 305 15.65 -21.40 23.54
CA LEU A 305 14.23 -21.68 23.72
C LEU A 305 13.91 -22.03 25.16
N THR A 306 14.72 -22.85 25.84
CA THR A 306 14.50 -23.19 27.25
C THR A 306 14.64 -21.97 28.18
N ASN A 307 15.49 -21.00 27.80
CA ASN A 307 15.65 -19.72 28.46
C ASN A 307 14.39 -18.84 28.50
N ILE A 308 13.31 -19.17 27.79
CA ILE A 308 12.04 -18.44 27.89
C ILE A 308 11.29 -18.79 29.18
N ALA A 309 11.60 -19.93 29.81
CA ALA A 309 11.02 -20.35 31.07
C ALA A 309 11.39 -19.43 32.23
N GLN A 310 10.62 -19.52 33.31
CA GLN A 310 10.75 -18.74 34.55
C GLN A 310 10.68 -17.22 34.34
N LYS A 311 10.04 -16.76 33.26
CA LYS A 311 9.89 -15.35 32.91
C LYS A 311 8.42 -14.97 32.74
N LYS A 312 8.13 -13.71 33.06
CA LYS A 312 6.78 -13.13 33.00
C LYS A 312 6.49 -12.63 31.59
N TYR A 313 5.28 -12.91 31.11
CA TYR A 313 4.79 -12.47 29.81
C TYR A 313 3.35 -12.01 29.87
N THR A 314 2.99 -11.17 28.91
CA THR A 314 1.59 -10.91 28.55
C THR A 314 1.33 -11.59 27.22
N VAL A 315 0.38 -12.53 27.22
CA VAL A 315 0.06 -13.36 26.07
C VAL A 315 -1.34 -13.03 25.58
N LYS A 316 -1.50 -12.94 24.27
CA LYS A 316 -2.81 -12.79 23.62
C LYS A 316 -3.24 -14.13 23.06
N LEU A 317 -4.21 -14.78 23.69
CA LEU A 317 -4.68 -16.12 23.32
C LEU A 317 -5.85 -16.05 22.34
N ARG A 318 -5.87 -16.96 21.36
CA ARG A 318 -7.02 -17.21 20.48
C ARG A 318 -7.82 -18.39 21.01
N ILE A 319 -9.10 -18.19 21.25
CA ILE A 319 -10.01 -19.22 21.76
C ILE A 319 -10.68 -19.91 20.57
N ARG A 320 -10.48 -21.22 20.42
CA ARG A 320 -11.14 -22.03 19.39
C ARG A 320 -12.27 -22.85 19.99
N GLU A 321 -13.10 -23.47 19.15
CA GLU A 321 -14.19 -24.34 19.61
C GLU A 321 -13.71 -25.47 20.53
N ILE A 322 -12.58 -26.08 20.18
CA ILE A 322 -11.96 -27.14 20.99
C ILE A 322 -11.57 -26.67 22.39
N ASN A 323 -11.28 -25.39 22.59
CA ASN A 323 -10.86 -24.84 23.89
C ASN A 323 -12.02 -24.61 24.87
N VAL A 324 -13.27 -24.78 24.42
CA VAL A 324 -14.44 -24.76 25.30
C VAL A 324 -14.69 -26.14 25.91
N ASP A 325 -14.07 -27.20 25.38
CA ASP A 325 -14.07 -28.51 26.00
C ASP A 325 -13.08 -28.54 27.18
N PRO A 326 -13.53 -28.85 28.42
CA PRO A 326 -12.65 -28.93 29.59
C PRO A 326 -11.48 -29.92 29.44
N HIS A 327 -11.58 -30.89 28.53
CA HIS A 327 -10.53 -31.88 28.28
C HIS A 327 -9.40 -31.38 27.37
N PHE A 328 -9.56 -30.21 26.72
CA PHE A 328 -8.57 -29.68 25.79
C PHE A 328 -8.12 -28.26 26.15
N GLN A 329 -7.09 -28.20 27.01
CA GLN A 329 -6.59 -26.95 27.62
C GLN A 329 -5.32 -26.42 26.94
N VAL A 330 -5.19 -26.63 25.62
CA VAL A 330 -4.06 -26.17 24.81
C VAL A 330 -4.49 -24.98 23.94
N TYR A 331 -3.92 -23.80 24.21
CA TYR A 331 -4.31 -22.54 23.59
C TYR A 331 -3.26 -22.03 22.62
N TRP A 332 -3.69 -21.42 21.51
CA TRP A 332 -2.77 -20.78 20.57
C TRP A 332 -2.54 -19.32 20.94
N ALA A 333 -1.27 -18.92 21.08
CA ALA A 333 -0.92 -17.52 21.16
C ALA A 333 -1.03 -16.86 19.78
N SER A 334 -1.55 -15.63 19.77
CA SER A 334 -1.62 -14.75 18.60
C SER A 334 -0.70 -13.54 18.70
N ASN A 335 -0.18 -13.30 19.92
CA ASN A 335 0.85 -12.30 20.21
C ASN A 335 1.42 -12.57 21.62
N ILE A 336 2.64 -12.11 21.87
CA ILE A 336 3.32 -12.21 23.17
C ILE A 336 4.26 -11.04 23.39
N CYS A 337 4.39 -10.57 24.63
CA CYS A 337 5.39 -9.58 25.00
C CYS A 337 6.01 -9.88 26.37
N LYS A 338 7.28 -9.47 26.55
CA LYS A 338 8.03 -9.66 27.78
C LYS A 338 7.49 -8.73 28.87
N GLY A 339 7.27 -9.28 30.06
CA GLY A 339 6.75 -8.56 31.22
C GLY A 339 5.24 -8.40 31.22
N TRP A 340 4.72 -7.82 32.31
CA TRP A 340 3.32 -7.47 32.43
C TRP A 340 3.07 -6.12 31.77
N VAL A 341 2.47 -6.17 30.59
CA VAL A 341 2.03 -5.00 29.85
C VAL A 341 0.53 -4.90 30.12
N ILE A 342 0.11 -3.81 30.73
CA ILE A 342 -1.31 -3.47 30.79
C ILE A 342 -1.69 -3.05 29.36
N PRO A 343 -2.63 -3.73 28.70
CA PRO A 343 -3.11 -3.29 27.40
C PRO A 343 -3.65 -1.87 27.57
N LYS A 344 -2.95 -0.87 27.01
CA LYS A 344 -3.46 0.50 27.00
C LYS A 344 -4.75 0.47 26.19
N GLN A 345 -5.90 0.79 26.82
CA GLN A 345 -6.97 1.43 26.07
C GLN A 345 -6.35 2.66 25.41
N GLU A 346 -6.41 2.73 24.08
CA GLU A 346 -5.69 3.74 23.29
C GLU A 346 -5.96 5.17 23.81
N ARG A 347 -5.03 5.71 24.59
CA ARG A 347 -4.89 7.14 24.89
C ARG A 347 -3.49 7.56 24.48
N MET A 348 -3.40 8.33 23.40
CA MET A 348 -2.17 8.98 22.97
C MET A 348 -2.04 10.35 23.64
N THR A 349 -0.96 10.55 24.40
CA THR A 349 -0.49 11.88 24.81
C THR A 349 0.96 12.04 24.35
N ASN A 350 1.22 13.09 23.56
CA ASN A 350 2.52 13.50 23.05
C ASN A 350 3.24 14.43 24.04
N THR A 351 4.56 14.27 24.18
CA THR A 351 5.64 15.30 24.27
C THR A 351 6.94 14.57 24.59
N GLU A 352 8.03 14.74 23.84
CA GLU A 352 9.14 15.71 23.96
C GLU A 352 9.98 15.56 22.65
N GLY A 353 10.70 16.50 22.03
CA GLY A 353 11.37 17.74 22.41
C GLY A 353 12.87 17.62 22.05
N MET A 354 13.34 18.14 20.90
CA MET A 354 14.77 18.25 20.56
C MET A 354 15.10 19.48 19.69
N PRO A 355 16.38 19.94 19.67
CA PRO A 355 16.76 21.36 19.65
C PRO A 355 17.12 21.96 18.27
N GLN A 356 17.35 23.27 18.26
CA GLN A 356 17.56 24.16 17.11
C GLN A 356 19.02 24.33 16.62
N SER A 357 19.10 24.87 15.38
CA SER A 357 20.21 25.50 14.63
C SER A 357 20.99 24.55 13.70
N SER A 358 21.40 24.93 12.48
CA SER A 358 21.82 26.25 11.96
C SER A 358 21.49 26.46 10.47
N SER A 359 21.34 27.73 10.10
CA SER A 359 21.03 28.28 8.78
C SER A 359 22.10 28.06 7.68
N GLN A 360 21.73 27.35 6.62
CA GLN A 360 22.19 27.56 5.23
C GLN A 360 21.03 27.19 4.29
N LEU A 361 20.71 28.04 3.31
CA LEU A 361 19.62 27.79 2.34
C LEU A 361 19.81 26.42 1.66
N SER A 362 18.75 25.60 1.69
CA SER A 362 18.78 24.16 1.51
C SER A 362 18.62 23.69 0.05
N GLU A 363 19.59 22.93 -0.46
CA GLU A 363 19.48 22.18 -1.73
C GLU A 363 18.70 20.87 -1.53
N LEU A 364 17.84 20.46 -2.48
CA LEU A 364 17.34 19.08 -2.57
C LEU A 364 18.54 18.15 -2.79
N LEU A 365 18.91 17.35 -1.79
CA LEU A 365 20.12 16.53 -1.88
C LEU A 365 19.80 15.16 -2.49
N PRO A 366 20.48 14.79 -3.59
CA PRO A 366 20.50 13.41 -4.05
C PRO A 366 21.39 12.55 -3.12
N PRO A 367 21.42 11.22 -3.29
CA PRO A 367 22.34 10.35 -2.54
C PRO A 367 23.80 10.84 -2.62
N PRO A 368 24.61 10.64 -1.57
CA PRO A 368 25.96 11.21 -1.49
C PRO A 368 26.94 10.60 -2.50
N ASN A 369 26.71 9.35 -2.91
CA ASN A 369 27.55 8.69 -3.89
C ASN A 369 27.24 9.22 -5.30
N CYS A 370 28.27 9.80 -5.91
CA CYS A 370 28.21 10.59 -7.14
C CYS A 370 29.20 10.01 -8.14
N ILE A 371 28.72 9.66 -9.33
CA ILE A 371 29.51 9.06 -10.41
C ILE A 371 29.46 9.95 -11.64
N ASP A 372 30.64 10.26 -12.17
CA ASP A 372 30.78 11.02 -13.41
C ASP A 372 30.42 10.14 -14.62
N GLN A 373 29.61 10.66 -15.53
CA GLN A 373 29.13 9.92 -16.68
C GLN A 373 30.27 9.46 -17.61
N SER A 374 31.39 10.18 -17.65
CA SER A 374 32.57 9.81 -18.45
C SER A 374 33.27 8.55 -17.92
N THR A 375 33.20 8.30 -16.61
CA THR A 375 33.79 7.12 -15.96
C THR A 375 32.78 6.00 -15.72
N TYR A 376 31.48 6.29 -15.85
CA TYR A 376 30.40 5.33 -15.63
C TYR A 376 30.50 4.04 -16.47
N PRO A 377 30.91 4.05 -17.76
CA PRO A 377 31.12 2.80 -18.51
C PRO A 377 32.19 1.90 -17.91
N ASP A 378 33.28 2.47 -17.39
CA ASP A 378 34.36 1.69 -16.78
C ASP A 378 33.93 1.17 -15.41
N TYR A 379 33.28 2.01 -14.62
CA TYR A 379 32.69 1.62 -13.34
C TYR A 379 31.68 0.47 -13.51
N TYR A 380 30.70 0.63 -14.40
CA TYR A 380 29.62 -0.35 -14.61
C TYR A 380 30.18 -1.72 -15.01
N PHE A 381 31.06 -1.76 -16.01
CA PHE A 381 31.61 -3.03 -16.51
C PHE A 381 32.50 -3.73 -15.47
N ARG A 382 33.16 -2.96 -14.59
CA ARG A 382 33.94 -3.49 -13.47
C ARG A 382 33.04 -4.11 -12.40
N VAL A 383 32.07 -3.36 -11.88
CA VAL A 383 31.22 -3.85 -10.77
C VAL A 383 30.29 -4.99 -11.19
N THR A 384 29.99 -5.12 -12.49
CA THR A 384 29.21 -6.24 -13.04
C THR A 384 30.07 -7.37 -13.63
N ASN A 385 31.38 -7.42 -13.33
CA ASN A 385 32.32 -8.44 -13.82
C ASN A 385 32.18 -8.73 -15.33
N SER A 386 32.02 -7.68 -16.12
CA SER A 386 31.66 -7.75 -17.54
C SER A 386 32.73 -7.15 -18.45
N GLU A 387 33.94 -6.86 -17.95
CA GLU A 387 35.02 -6.21 -18.70
C GLU A 387 35.46 -6.98 -19.95
N ASN A 388 35.26 -8.29 -19.98
CA ASN A 388 35.50 -9.13 -21.15
C ASN A 388 34.57 -8.81 -22.34
N LYS A 389 33.44 -8.12 -22.13
CA LYS A 389 32.47 -7.73 -23.18
C LYS A 389 32.85 -6.40 -23.83
N THR A 390 34.04 -6.32 -24.44
CA THR A 390 34.64 -5.09 -24.99
C THR A 390 33.77 -4.35 -26.00
N GLN A 391 33.16 -5.04 -26.96
CA GLN A 391 32.26 -4.42 -27.95
C GLN A 391 31.02 -3.79 -27.31
N LEU A 392 30.45 -4.44 -26.29
CA LEU A 392 29.30 -3.92 -25.56
C LEU A 392 29.70 -2.69 -24.74
N LYS A 393 30.90 -2.69 -24.16
CA LYS A 393 31.48 -1.55 -23.44
C LYS A 393 31.63 -0.33 -24.32
N GLU A 394 32.17 -0.49 -25.54
CA GLU A 394 32.27 0.61 -26.50
C GLU A 394 30.90 1.18 -26.91
N LYS A 395 29.91 0.31 -27.15
CA LYS A 395 28.54 0.75 -27.44
C LYS A 395 27.93 1.51 -26.26
N PHE A 396 28.16 1.03 -25.04
CA PHE A 396 27.67 1.67 -23.82
C PHE A 396 28.34 3.03 -23.59
N LYS A 397 29.64 3.15 -23.85
CA LYS A 397 30.37 4.42 -23.81
C LYS A 397 29.77 5.46 -24.75
N ARG A 398 29.52 5.11 -26.02
CA ARG A 398 28.83 6.00 -26.98
C ARG A 398 27.41 6.39 -26.53
N THR A 399 26.72 5.48 -25.83
CA THR A 399 25.38 5.75 -25.28
C THR A 399 25.46 6.75 -24.13
N CYS A 400 26.44 6.61 -23.25
CA CYS A 400 26.72 7.54 -22.15
C CYS A 400 27.07 8.94 -22.68
N GLU A 401 27.95 9.04 -23.69
CA GLU A 401 28.32 10.31 -24.34
C GLU A 401 27.11 11.03 -24.96
N LYS A 402 26.16 10.29 -25.53
CA LYS A 402 24.94 10.85 -26.13
C LYS A 402 23.81 11.10 -25.13
N SER A 403 23.97 10.72 -23.86
CA SER A 403 22.88 10.77 -22.88
C SER A 403 22.57 12.18 -22.37
N MET A 404 23.45 13.16 -22.63
CA MET A 404 23.44 14.52 -22.04
C MET A 404 23.61 14.55 -20.51
N VAL A 405 23.74 13.41 -19.85
CA VAL A 405 24.03 13.30 -18.42
C VAL A 405 25.52 13.56 -18.20
N SER A 406 25.85 14.40 -17.23
CA SER A 406 27.23 14.62 -16.74
C SER A 406 27.47 13.87 -15.44
N THR A 407 26.47 13.81 -14.57
CA THR A 407 26.62 13.25 -13.23
C THR A 407 25.42 12.39 -12.86
N ARG A 408 25.68 11.29 -12.14
CA ARG A 408 24.66 10.40 -11.58
C ARG A 408 24.87 10.25 -10.09
N TYR A 409 23.80 10.43 -9.33
CA TYR A 409 23.78 10.16 -7.90
C TYR A 409 23.05 8.85 -7.65
N MET A 410 23.69 7.91 -6.96
CA MET A 410 23.14 6.58 -6.76
C MET A 410 23.40 6.11 -5.34
N HIS A 411 22.37 5.56 -4.68
CA HIS A 411 22.58 4.92 -3.38
C HIS A 411 23.48 3.69 -3.49
N LEU A 412 23.39 2.94 -4.59
CA LEU A 412 24.21 1.75 -4.82
C LEU A 412 25.69 2.13 -4.96
N THR A 413 26.50 1.74 -3.98
CA THR A 413 27.96 1.86 -3.99
C THR A 413 28.62 0.54 -4.41
N GLU A 414 29.92 0.57 -4.71
CA GLU A 414 30.65 -0.66 -5.05
C GLU A 414 30.68 -1.65 -3.87
N GLU A 415 30.68 -1.17 -2.62
CA GLU A 415 30.60 -1.98 -1.41
C GLU A 415 29.25 -2.70 -1.30
N ILE A 416 28.13 -1.95 -1.47
CA ILE A 416 26.78 -2.53 -1.45
C ILE A 416 26.62 -3.58 -2.56
N LEU A 417 27.16 -3.32 -3.74
CA LEU A 417 27.13 -4.26 -4.86
C LEU A 417 27.98 -5.51 -4.62
N LYS A 418 29.11 -5.38 -3.90
CA LYS A 418 29.94 -6.53 -3.48
C LYS A 418 29.25 -7.40 -2.42
N GLU A 419 28.52 -6.79 -1.49
CA GLU A 419 27.71 -7.51 -0.50
C GLU A 419 26.48 -8.18 -1.10
N ASN A 420 25.99 -7.68 -2.25
CA ASN A 420 24.79 -8.15 -2.93
C ASN A 420 25.06 -8.52 -4.40
N PRO A 421 25.87 -9.57 -4.68
CA PRO A 421 26.35 -9.87 -6.03
C PRO A 421 25.23 -10.20 -7.02
N SER A 422 24.07 -10.67 -6.56
CA SER A 422 22.90 -10.91 -7.41
C SER A 422 22.33 -9.63 -8.05
N LEU A 423 22.64 -8.44 -7.52
CA LEU A 423 22.27 -7.16 -8.14
C LEU A 423 23.05 -6.88 -9.42
N CYS A 424 24.28 -7.43 -9.51
CA CYS A 424 25.21 -7.23 -10.62
C CYS A 424 25.08 -8.30 -11.71
N GLU A 425 24.48 -9.44 -11.40
CA GLU A 425 24.33 -10.56 -12.33
C GLU A 425 23.07 -10.42 -13.18
N HIS A 426 23.21 -10.62 -14.49
CA HIS A 426 22.10 -10.49 -15.42
C HIS A 426 21.06 -11.60 -15.19
N MET A 427 19.80 -11.21 -14.95
CA MET A 427 18.66 -12.12 -14.71
C MET A 427 18.75 -12.96 -13.42
N ALA A 428 19.69 -12.66 -12.53
CA ALA A 428 19.75 -13.32 -11.23
C ALA A 428 18.59 -12.87 -10.32
N PRO A 429 18.00 -13.78 -9.52
CA PRO A 429 17.01 -13.43 -8.52
C PRO A 429 17.58 -12.40 -7.54
N SER A 430 17.03 -11.20 -7.57
CA SER A 430 17.51 -10.07 -6.76
C SER A 430 16.39 -9.24 -6.16
N LEU A 431 15.13 -9.70 -6.27
CA LEU A 431 13.96 -8.96 -5.82
C LEU A 431 14.02 -8.65 -4.32
N ASP A 432 14.31 -9.64 -3.48
CA ASP A 432 14.36 -9.45 -2.02
C ASP A 432 15.43 -8.43 -1.62
N ALA A 433 16.65 -8.56 -2.16
CA ALA A 433 17.73 -7.62 -1.90
C ALA A 433 17.39 -6.18 -2.36
N ARG A 434 16.72 -6.04 -3.51
CA ARG A 434 16.23 -4.73 -4.00
C ARG A 434 15.14 -4.15 -3.10
N GLN A 435 14.23 -4.99 -2.61
CA GLN A 435 13.16 -4.59 -1.69
C GLN A 435 13.72 -4.18 -0.32
N ASP A 436 14.65 -4.94 0.26
CA ASP A 436 15.26 -4.62 1.55
C ASP A 436 15.98 -3.25 1.52
N ILE A 437 16.74 -2.98 0.45
CA ILE A 437 17.37 -1.66 0.22
C ILE A 437 16.29 -0.60 0.01
N GLY A 438 15.32 -0.83 -0.88
CA GLY A 438 14.28 0.13 -1.23
C GLY A 438 13.39 0.54 -0.05
N LEU A 439 12.92 -0.43 0.73
CA LEU A 439 12.05 -0.22 1.90
C LEU A 439 12.73 0.62 2.99
N THR A 440 14.06 0.59 3.06
CA THR A 440 14.83 1.33 4.06
C THR A 440 15.25 2.70 3.56
N GLU A 441 15.80 2.77 2.35
CA GLU A 441 16.52 3.96 1.87
C GLU A 441 15.61 4.98 1.19
N VAL A 442 14.53 4.52 0.55
CA VAL A 442 13.57 5.41 -0.11
C VAL A 442 12.84 6.30 0.92
N PRO A 443 12.33 5.77 2.06
CA PRO A 443 11.75 6.62 3.09
C PRO A 443 12.76 7.58 3.72
N LYS A 444 14.03 7.19 3.86
CA LYS A 444 15.09 8.08 4.39
C LYS A 444 15.33 9.27 3.45
N LEU A 445 15.55 9.00 2.17
CA LEU A 445 15.76 10.06 1.18
C LEU A 445 14.52 10.97 1.06
N GLY A 446 13.32 10.38 1.09
CA GLY A 446 12.06 11.11 1.12
C GLY A 446 11.94 12.01 2.37
N LYS A 447 12.34 11.51 3.55
CA LYS A 447 12.36 12.27 4.80
C LYS A 447 13.33 13.45 4.74
N GLU A 448 14.51 13.28 4.15
CA GLU A 448 15.49 14.37 4.02
C GLU A 448 14.99 15.48 3.10
N ALA A 449 14.46 15.14 1.93
CA ALA A 449 13.84 16.10 1.02
C ALA A 449 12.64 16.82 1.67
N ALA A 450 11.80 16.06 2.37
CA ALA A 450 10.67 16.56 3.14
C ALA A 450 11.09 17.57 4.23
N ALA A 451 12.10 17.22 5.02
CA ALA A 451 12.59 18.07 6.10
C ALA A 451 13.06 19.44 5.58
N LYS A 452 13.74 19.46 4.44
CA LYS A 452 14.20 20.69 3.79
C LYS A 452 13.07 21.54 3.25
N ALA A 453 12.09 20.92 2.57
CA ALA A 453 10.91 21.65 2.10
C ALA A 453 10.11 22.25 3.28
N ILE A 454 10.04 21.54 4.41
CA ILE A 454 9.40 22.04 5.64
C ILE A 454 10.22 23.18 6.26
N GLU A 455 11.55 23.08 6.27
CA GLU A 455 12.44 24.13 6.75
C GLU A 455 12.28 25.41 5.92
N GLU A 456 12.31 25.30 4.59
CA GLU A 456 12.08 26.41 3.67
C GLU A 456 10.68 27.03 3.85
N TRP A 457 9.67 26.20 4.13
CA TRP A 457 8.32 26.69 4.41
C TRP A 457 8.21 27.51 5.70
N GLY A 458 9.13 27.32 6.67
CA GLY A 458 9.24 28.18 7.86
C GLY A 458 8.12 28.05 8.91
N HIS A 459 7.17 27.12 8.74
CA HIS A 459 6.05 26.89 9.67
C HIS A 459 6.16 25.54 10.41
N ARG A 460 5.78 25.51 11.70
CA ARG A 460 5.64 24.26 12.47
C ARG A 460 4.55 23.38 11.84
N THR A 461 4.92 22.19 11.38
CA THR A 461 4.01 21.27 10.72
C THR A 461 3.43 20.22 11.68
N THR A 462 2.11 20.26 11.89
CA THR A 462 1.31 19.07 12.27
C THR A 462 0.65 18.42 11.04
N LYS A 463 0.94 18.95 9.84
CA LYS A 463 0.41 18.53 8.55
C LYS A 463 1.52 18.70 7.52
N ALA A 464 2.07 17.60 7.04
CA ALA A 464 2.85 17.57 5.81
C ALA A 464 1.97 16.96 4.71
N LEU A 465 1.88 17.62 3.56
CA LEU A 465 1.21 17.12 2.36
C LEU A 465 2.28 16.50 1.46
N PHE A 466 2.27 15.18 1.35
CA PHE A 466 2.96 14.46 0.28
C PHE A 466 1.87 13.83 -0.58
N GLY A 467 1.77 14.28 -1.84
CA GLY A 467 0.84 13.73 -2.83
C GLY A 467 1.43 12.50 -3.51
N ASP A 468 0.59 11.57 -3.96
CA ASP A 468 0.94 10.26 -4.55
C ASP A 468 0.57 10.20 -6.05
N GLY A 469 0.77 11.30 -6.79
CA GLY A 469 0.51 11.37 -8.23
C GLY A 469 1.74 11.04 -9.08
N ALA A 470 1.55 10.24 -10.14
CA ALA A 470 2.59 9.79 -11.07
C ALA A 470 3.18 10.88 -12.01
N GLY A 471 2.78 12.15 -11.85
CA GLY A 471 3.41 13.31 -12.47
C GLY A 471 3.33 14.50 -11.53
N ALA A 472 4.50 15.05 -11.18
CA ALA A 472 4.72 16.08 -10.16
C ALA A 472 4.58 15.60 -8.71
N GLY A 473 5.61 14.89 -8.25
CA GLY A 473 5.87 14.63 -6.84
C GLY A 473 5.54 13.23 -6.36
N ALA A 474 6.23 12.24 -6.92
CA ALA A 474 6.46 10.97 -6.26
C ALA A 474 7.95 10.63 -6.43
N VAL A 475 8.60 10.05 -5.43
CA VAL A 475 9.78 9.21 -5.68
C VAL A 475 9.18 7.84 -6.00
N ILE A 476 9.02 7.54 -7.29
CA ILE A 476 8.67 6.19 -7.72
C ILE A 476 9.94 5.34 -7.59
N VAL A 477 9.91 4.39 -6.67
CA VAL A 477 10.79 3.23 -6.69
C VAL A 477 10.39 2.43 -7.93
N GLY A 478 11.31 2.32 -8.88
CA GLY A 478 11.04 1.76 -10.20
C GLY A 478 10.35 0.41 -10.13
N SER A 479 9.28 0.26 -10.90
CA SER A 479 8.88 -1.04 -11.43
C SER A 479 9.92 -1.47 -12.46
N ASP A 480 10.31 -2.75 -12.44
CA ASP A 480 11.16 -3.34 -13.48
C ASP A 480 10.62 -2.99 -14.88
N PRO A 481 11.51 -2.70 -15.86
CA PRO A 481 11.09 -2.57 -17.24
C PRO A 481 10.44 -3.90 -17.67
N VAL A 482 9.15 -3.85 -17.97
CA VAL A 482 8.49 -4.96 -18.66
C VAL A 482 9.21 -5.16 -19.99
N VAL A 483 9.81 -6.34 -20.16
CA VAL A 483 10.55 -6.71 -21.36
C VAL A 483 9.63 -6.57 -22.58
N GLY A 484 9.90 -5.58 -23.44
CA GLY A 484 9.19 -5.39 -24.71
C GLY A 484 8.64 -4.00 -25.01
N VAL A 485 8.69 -3.02 -24.08
CA VAL A 485 8.00 -1.73 -24.22
C VAL A 485 8.89 -0.57 -24.71
N GLU A 486 10.21 -0.63 -24.56
CA GLU A 486 11.10 0.43 -25.08
C GLU A 486 11.46 0.21 -26.56
N LYS A 487 10.52 0.59 -27.44
CA LYS A 487 10.80 0.72 -28.87
C LYS A 487 11.40 2.11 -29.17
N PRO A 488 12.24 2.24 -30.22
CA PRO A 488 12.75 3.54 -30.71
C PRO A 488 11.68 4.53 -31.22
N GLU A 489 10.39 4.21 -31.07
CA GLU A 489 9.25 5.00 -31.53
C GLU A 489 8.71 5.99 -30.48
N VAL A 490 9.13 5.88 -29.20
CA VAL A 490 8.60 6.70 -28.09
C VAL A 490 8.71 8.21 -28.34
N PRO A 491 9.86 8.78 -28.76
CA PRO A 491 9.95 10.22 -29.02
C PRO A 491 9.01 10.70 -30.13
N GLY A 492 8.84 9.88 -31.18
CA GLY A 492 7.94 10.19 -32.30
C GLY A 492 6.47 10.14 -31.92
N LEU A 493 6.08 9.25 -31.00
CA LEU A 493 4.70 9.16 -30.49
C LEU A 493 4.37 10.31 -29.54
N ILE A 494 5.32 10.76 -28.71
CA ILE A 494 5.14 11.94 -27.86
C ILE A 494 4.95 13.20 -28.72
N SER A 495 5.82 13.42 -29.70
CA SER A 495 5.76 14.59 -30.59
C SER A 495 4.40 14.71 -31.30
N LYS A 496 3.84 13.60 -31.80
CA LYS A 496 2.53 13.58 -32.46
C LYS A 496 1.36 14.00 -31.57
N ASN A 497 1.44 13.75 -30.26
CA ASN A 497 0.32 13.95 -29.34
C ASN A 497 0.44 15.23 -28.50
N ILE A 498 1.65 15.79 -28.33
CA ILE A 498 1.89 16.92 -27.43
C ILE A 498 1.08 18.15 -27.83
N LYS A 499 0.94 18.42 -29.14
CA LYS A 499 0.18 19.56 -29.66
C LYS A 499 -1.29 19.46 -29.29
N LYS A 500 -1.87 18.26 -29.38
CA LYS A 500 -3.27 18.02 -29.00
C LYS A 500 -3.45 18.27 -27.50
N SER A 501 -2.55 17.75 -26.66
CA SER A 501 -2.60 17.98 -25.21
C SER A 501 -2.47 19.46 -24.84
N LEU A 502 -1.63 20.23 -25.53
CA LEU A 502 -1.51 21.68 -25.32
C LEU A 502 -2.80 22.41 -25.67
N VAL A 503 -3.37 22.13 -26.85
CA VAL A 503 -4.62 22.78 -27.29
C VAL A 503 -5.72 22.50 -26.28
N GLU A 504 -5.92 21.23 -25.90
CA GLU A 504 -6.96 20.85 -24.93
C GLU A 504 -6.73 21.46 -23.54
N ALA A 505 -5.48 21.55 -23.09
CA ALA A 505 -5.16 22.10 -21.76
C ALA A 505 -5.33 23.63 -21.69
N PHE A 506 -5.04 24.34 -22.77
CA PHE A 506 -5.02 25.81 -22.80
C PHE A 506 -6.23 26.46 -23.49
N GLU A 507 -7.16 25.68 -24.07
CA GLU A 507 -8.35 26.18 -24.76
C GLU A 507 -9.13 27.19 -23.90
N SER A 508 -9.41 26.83 -22.64
CA SER A 508 -10.16 27.69 -21.70
C SER A 508 -9.40 28.96 -21.27
N LEU A 509 -8.09 29.03 -21.50
CA LEU A 509 -7.23 30.16 -21.16
C LEU A 509 -6.91 31.04 -22.37
N SER A 510 -7.38 30.68 -23.56
CA SER A 510 -7.13 31.41 -24.82
C SER A 510 -5.63 31.61 -25.13
N VAL A 511 -4.76 30.73 -24.62
CA VAL A 511 -3.32 30.74 -24.93
C VAL A 511 -3.09 29.86 -26.16
N THR A 512 -2.51 30.45 -27.22
CA THR A 512 -2.23 29.75 -28.49
C THR A 512 -0.77 29.80 -28.90
N ASP A 513 0.05 30.68 -28.28
CA ASP A 513 1.50 30.74 -28.49
C ASP A 513 2.23 29.97 -27.40
N TRP A 514 2.74 28.79 -27.75
CA TRP A 514 3.50 27.92 -26.85
C TRP A 514 4.85 28.48 -26.41
N ASN A 515 5.34 29.53 -27.06
CA ASN A 515 6.53 30.25 -26.60
C ASN A 515 6.24 31.29 -25.52
N SER A 516 4.98 31.68 -25.34
CA SER A 516 4.54 32.61 -24.31
C SER A 516 4.40 31.96 -22.92
N ILE A 517 4.55 30.63 -22.83
CA ILE A 517 4.44 29.86 -21.58
C ILE A 517 5.79 29.29 -21.15
N PHE A 518 6.01 29.08 -19.85
CA PHE A 518 7.18 28.34 -19.34
C PHE A 518 6.97 26.82 -19.44
N TRP A 519 8.07 26.06 -19.51
CA TRP A 519 8.03 24.63 -19.83
C TRP A 519 8.78 23.78 -18.82
N VAL A 520 8.07 22.79 -18.26
CA VAL A 520 8.62 21.77 -17.36
C VAL A 520 8.38 20.40 -18.01
N ALA A 521 9.34 19.91 -18.79
CA ALA A 521 9.21 18.63 -19.49
C ALA A 521 10.02 17.55 -18.78
N HIS A 522 9.39 16.44 -18.40
CA HIS A 522 10.11 15.28 -17.84
C HIS A 522 11.21 14.82 -18.81
N PRO A 523 12.49 14.80 -18.38
CA PRO A 523 13.61 14.47 -19.23
C PRO A 523 13.85 12.96 -19.25
N GLY A 524 12.92 12.20 -19.84
CA GLY A 524 13.06 10.74 -19.98
C GLY A 524 14.34 10.35 -20.73
N GLY A 525 14.75 11.20 -21.68
CA GLY A 525 16.03 11.19 -22.37
C GLY A 525 16.17 12.40 -23.29
N PRO A 526 17.37 12.69 -23.82
CA PRO A 526 17.61 13.88 -24.64
C PRO A 526 16.75 13.89 -25.91
N ALA A 527 16.54 12.73 -26.55
CA ALA A 527 15.73 12.60 -27.75
C ALA A 527 14.26 13.02 -27.56
N ILE A 528 13.71 12.88 -26.34
CA ILE A 528 12.35 13.35 -26.03
C ILE A 528 12.33 14.87 -26.01
N LEU A 529 13.29 15.50 -25.33
CA LEU A 529 13.39 16.96 -25.26
C LEU A 529 13.65 17.57 -26.64
N ASP A 530 14.52 16.95 -27.45
CA ASP A 530 14.81 17.39 -28.81
C ASP A 530 13.54 17.42 -29.68
N GLN A 531 12.69 16.41 -29.55
CA GLN A 531 11.41 16.32 -30.28
C GLN A 531 10.34 17.30 -29.80
N ILE A 532 10.40 17.74 -28.54
CA ILE A 532 9.50 18.78 -28.02
C ILE A 532 9.98 20.16 -28.47
N GLU A 533 11.31 20.37 -28.50
CA GLU A 533 11.91 21.66 -28.84
C GLU A 533 11.78 22.02 -30.33
N THR A 534 11.50 21.06 -31.23
CA THR A 534 11.28 21.34 -32.66
C THR A 534 10.16 22.35 -32.92
N GLU A 535 9.16 22.43 -32.04
CA GLU A 535 8.01 23.34 -32.13
C GLU A 535 8.18 24.59 -31.24
N LEU A 536 9.34 24.75 -30.59
CA LEU A 536 9.62 25.80 -29.61
C LEU A 536 10.84 26.65 -30.00
N LYS A 537 10.95 27.85 -29.44
CA LYS A 537 12.15 28.66 -29.53
C LYS A 537 13.29 27.99 -28.75
N PRO A 538 14.56 28.21 -29.17
CA PRO A 538 15.71 27.69 -28.43
C PRO A 538 15.66 28.10 -26.95
N ASN A 539 16.12 27.20 -26.09
CA ASN A 539 16.24 27.38 -24.63
C ASN A 539 14.93 27.31 -23.83
N LYS A 540 13.77 27.07 -24.47
CA LYS A 540 12.51 26.85 -23.72
C LYS A 540 12.57 25.64 -22.77
N LEU A 541 13.45 24.68 -23.06
CA LEU A 541 13.66 23.49 -22.23
C LEU A 541 14.97 23.56 -21.41
N LYS A 542 15.56 24.74 -21.22
CA LYS A 542 16.86 24.91 -20.56
C LYS A 542 16.90 24.25 -19.18
N SER A 543 15.94 24.54 -18.29
CA SER A 543 15.90 23.94 -16.95
C SER A 543 15.69 22.42 -17.00
N SER A 544 14.91 21.92 -17.96
CA SER A 544 14.72 20.47 -18.15
C SER A 544 16.01 19.77 -18.58
N ARG A 545 16.77 20.39 -19.50
CA ARG A 545 18.08 19.91 -19.93
C ARG A 545 19.14 20.01 -18.83
N GLN A 546 19.11 21.07 -18.02
CA GLN A 546 20.03 21.26 -16.92
C GLN A 546 19.86 20.17 -15.85
N VAL A 547 18.62 19.88 -15.45
CA VAL A 547 18.35 18.80 -14.48
C VAL A 547 18.74 17.43 -15.02
N LEU A 548 18.49 17.14 -16.31
CA LEU A 548 18.96 15.91 -16.95
C LEU A 548 20.49 15.79 -16.91
N LYS A 549 21.18 16.91 -17.16
CA LYS A 549 22.63 16.96 -17.17
C LYS A 549 23.21 16.70 -15.77
N ASP A 550 22.69 17.38 -14.77
CA ASP A 550 23.29 17.39 -13.43
C ASP A 550 22.88 16.17 -12.60
N TYR A 551 21.68 15.62 -12.83
CA TYR A 551 21.13 14.55 -11.99
C TYR A 551 20.75 13.28 -12.76
N GLY A 552 20.71 13.33 -14.09
CA GLY A 552 20.17 12.26 -14.91
C GLY A 552 18.64 12.17 -14.85
N ASN A 553 18.11 11.07 -15.40
CA ASN A 553 16.68 10.75 -15.28
C ASN A 553 16.41 10.12 -13.90
N MET A 554 15.83 10.91 -12.99
CA MET A 554 15.37 10.52 -11.65
C MET A 554 13.89 10.08 -11.62
N SER A 555 13.34 9.65 -12.75
CA SER A 555 11.93 9.28 -12.90
C SER A 555 11.02 10.48 -12.56
N SER A 556 9.94 10.23 -11.82
CA SER A 556 8.92 11.20 -11.41
C SER A 556 9.47 12.40 -10.61
N ALA A 557 10.65 12.28 -9.98
CA ALA A 557 11.24 13.39 -9.22
C ALA A 557 11.79 14.52 -10.13
N CYS A 558 12.13 14.24 -11.39
CA CYS A 558 12.77 15.23 -12.28
C CYS A 558 11.98 16.54 -12.39
N VAL A 559 10.66 16.48 -12.55
CA VAL A 559 9.85 17.69 -12.76
C VAL A 559 9.83 18.60 -11.53
N LEU A 560 10.02 18.05 -10.33
CA LEU A 560 10.17 18.86 -9.11
C LEU A 560 11.53 19.57 -9.07
N PHE A 561 12.60 18.88 -9.44
CA PHE A 561 13.92 19.49 -9.56
C PHE A 561 13.94 20.57 -10.64
N ILE A 562 13.19 20.39 -11.74
CA ILE A 562 13.09 21.39 -12.80
C ILE A 562 12.36 22.64 -12.31
N LEU A 563 11.28 22.49 -11.53
CA LEU A 563 10.59 23.63 -10.90
C LEU A 563 11.51 24.36 -9.91
N ASP A 564 12.28 23.62 -9.10
CA ASP A 564 13.23 24.19 -8.15
C ASP A 564 14.37 24.94 -8.86
N GLU A 565 14.93 24.36 -9.92
CA GLU A 565 15.92 24.99 -10.78
C GLU A 565 15.37 26.26 -11.43
N MET A 566 14.15 26.20 -11.96
CA MET A 566 13.50 27.32 -12.64
C MET A 566 13.22 28.49 -11.69
N ARG A 567 12.69 28.23 -10.48
CA ARG A 567 12.41 29.28 -9.49
C ARG A 567 13.67 29.94 -8.93
N LYS A 568 14.71 29.14 -8.67
CA LYS A 568 16.00 29.65 -8.20
C LYS A 568 16.70 30.47 -9.28
N GLY A 569 16.70 29.98 -10.52
CA GLY A 569 17.21 30.70 -11.67
C GLY A 569 16.49 32.04 -11.89
N SER A 570 15.16 32.03 -11.80
CA SER A 570 14.33 33.23 -11.96
C SER A 570 14.58 34.28 -10.87
N ALA A 571 14.70 33.85 -9.61
CA ALA A 571 15.05 34.73 -8.50
C ALA A 571 16.47 35.32 -8.66
N LYS A 572 17.44 34.48 -9.03
CA LYS A 572 18.84 34.91 -9.27
C LYS A 572 18.95 35.92 -10.41
N ASP A 573 18.17 35.72 -11.48
CA ASP A 573 18.16 36.58 -12.66
C ASP A 573 17.23 37.80 -12.51
N GLY A 574 16.59 37.99 -11.34
CA GLY A 574 15.70 39.12 -11.06
C GLY A 574 14.47 39.17 -11.98
N LYS A 575 13.92 38.01 -12.35
CA LYS A 575 12.71 37.93 -13.18
C LYS A 575 11.48 38.42 -12.41
N ARG A 576 10.41 38.78 -13.13
CA ARG A 576 9.13 39.26 -12.57
C ARG A 576 8.33 38.18 -11.86
N THR A 577 8.51 36.93 -12.25
CA THR A 577 7.78 35.78 -11.70
C THR A 577 8.76 34.66 -11.36
N THR A 578 8.29 33.71 -10.56
CA THR A 578 9.03 32.51 -10.16
C THR A 578 9.39 31.62 -11.35
N GLU A 579 8.74 31.76 -12.51
CA GLU A 579 9.01 30.92 -13.69
C GLU A 579 9.31 31.76 -14.94
N GLU A 580 10.57 32.18 -15.04
CA GLU A 580 11.17 32.86 -16.21
C GLU A 580 10.55 34.22 -16.58
N GLY A 581 9.74 34.82 -15.69
CA GLY A 581 9.01 36.06 -15.96
C GLY A 581 7.69 35.88 -16.72
N LEU A 582 7.27 34.63 -16.97
CA LEU A 582 6.05 34.26 -17.67
C LEU A 582 4.94 33.92 -16.66
N ASP A 583 3.69 34.19 -17.01
CA ASP A 583 2.53 33.98 -16.11
C ASP A 583 2.00 32.54 -16.17
N TRP A 584 2.00 31.93 -17.35
CA TRP A 584 1.46 30.59 -17.57
C TRP A 584 2.54 29.60 -17.97
N GLY A 585 2.35 28.34 -17.62
CA GLY A 585 3.29 27.28 -17.95
C GLY A 585 2.63 25.92 -18.08
N VAL A 586 3.39 24.98 -18.64
CA VAL A 586 2.98 23.59 -18.79
C VAL A 586 4.00 22.67 -18.17
N LEU A 587 3.50 21.65 -17.45
CA LEU A 587 4.28 20.52 -16.97
C LEU A 587 3.84 19.25 -17.68
N PHE A 588 4.81 18.54 -18.27
CA PHE A 588 4.62 17.26 -18.92
C PHE A 588 5.33 16.12 -18.17
N GLY A 589 4.57 15.07 -17.87
CA GLY A 589 5.08 13.77 -17.41
C GLY A 589 4.89 12.70 -18.48
N PHE A 590 5.86 11.79 -18.61
CA PHE A 590 5.81 10.68 -19.56
C PHE A 590 5.97 9.35 -18.83
N GLY A 591 4.98 8.46 -18.93
CA GLY A 591 4.96 7.16 -18.28
C GLY A 591 5.03 5.98 -19.26
N PRO A 592 5.37 4.76 -18.78
CA PRO A 592 5.32 3.55 -19.58
C PRO A 592 3.90 3.30 -20.13
N GLY A 593 3.80 2.73 -21.33
CA GLY A 593 2.52 2.60 -22.05
C GLY A 593 2.05 3.90 -22.73
N LEU A 594 2.92 4.92 -22.85
CA LEU A 594 2.66 6.22 -23.50
C LEU A 594 1.56 7.05 -22.84
N THR A 595 1.42 6.92 -21.51
CA THR A 595 0.60 7.86 -20.74
C THR A 595 1.32 9.21 -20.70
N VAL A 596 0.62 10.27 -21.10
CA VAL A 596 1.10 11.66 -21.04
C VAL A 596 0.29 12.40 -19.98
N GLU A 597 0.97 12.90 -18.97
CA GLU A 597 0.37 13.81 -18.00
C GLU A 597 0.62 15.26 -18.40
N THR A 598 -0.42 16.09 -18.36
CA THR A 598 -0.36 17.51 -18.71
C THR A 598 -1.01 18.33 -17.61
N LEU A 599 -0.22 19.22 -17.02
CA LEU A 599 -0.67 20.17 -16.01
C LEU A 599 -0.41 21.59 -16.51
N VAL A 600 -1.41 22.45 -16.38
CA VAL A 600 -1.25 23.90 -16.55
C VAL A 600 -0.89 24.51 -15.22
N LEU A 601 0.15 25.34 -15.22
CA LEU A 601 0.70 26.02 -14.07
C LEU A 601 0.55 27.54 -14.24
N HIS A 602 0.37 28.23 -13.13
CA HIS A 602 0.40 29.69 -13.05
C HIS A 602 1.53 30.10 -12.13
N SER A 603 2.41 30.98 -12.59
CA SER A 603 3.54 31.46 -11.81
C SER A 603 3.10 32.44 -10.73
N VAL A 604 3.99 32.73 -9.79
CA VAL A 604 3.78 33.71 -8.74
C VAL A 604 4.74 34.88 -8.95
N PRO A 605 4.33 36.13 -8.69
CA PRO A 605 5.27 37.25 -8.66
C PRO A 605 6.39 37.01 -7.64
N THR A 606 7.63 37.29 -8.03
CA THR A 606 8.85 37.16 -7.21
C THR A 606 9.06 38.30 -6.24
#